data_AF-A0AA86LUE1-F1
#
_entry.id   AF-A0AA86LUE1-F1
#
_cell.length_a   1.000
_cell.length_b   1.000
_cell.length_c   1.000
_cell.angle_alpha   90.00
_cell.angle_beta   90.00
_cell.angle_gamma   90.00
#
_symmetry.space_group_name_H-M   'P 1'
#
loop_
_entity.id
_entity.type
_entity.pdbx_description
1 polymer ?
#
loop_
_entity_poly.entity_id
_entity_poly.type
_entity_poly.pdbx_seq_one_letter_code
_entity_poly.pdbx_strand_id
1 'polypeptide(L)'
;MKKFIMGISSALLAVSLVACSNSASKEEDGYSIQKVKVKITDDSNLIGKIGIEDDKGKMVDVKPKALYYEFKMKQQGQHKFYQNDKDEIEAKIIPNEDLKKASINTVGVNVFDEEHDQFGTGMGIEEFNYMKKGKVDVHYDLGATVKNKEMPLAPSNQKLKELQEAAKHGKLVITRNNKEIGRYDLETLESVKK
;
A
#
# COMPACT_ATOMS: atom_id res chain seq x y z
N MET A 1 61.28 -17.01 55.80
CA MET A 1 60.53 -18.02 54.99
C MET A 1 59.23 -18.28 55.75
N LYS A 2 57.99 -18.27 55.24
CA LYS A 2 57.38 -18.14 53.90
C LYS A 2 55.90 -17.73 54.15
N LYS A 3 55.46 -16.65 53.48
CA LYS A 3 54.20 -16.43 52.72
C LYS A 3 52.80 -16.66 53.35
N PHE A 4 51.88 -15.72 53.05
CA PHE A 4 50.54 -15.84 52.42
C PHE A 4 49.64 -14.68 52.91
N ILE A 5 49.42 -13.58 52.16
CA ILE A 5 48.56 -13.33 50.97
C ILE A 5 47.08 -13.11 51.33
N MET A 6 46.59 -11.92 50.90
CA MET A 6 45.24 -11.50 50.42
C MET A 6 43.97 -11.97 51.17
N GLY A 7 42.92 -11.15 51.31
CA GLY A 7 42.58 -10.03 50.44
C GLY A 7 41.39 -9.20 50.93
N ILE A 8 41.32 -8.02 50.31
CA ILE A 8 40.23 -7.05 50.36
C ILE A 8 39.06 -7.64 49.57
N SER A 9 37.91 -7.86 50.23
CA SER A 9 36.68 -8.20 49.52
C SER A 9 35.85 -6.94 49.35
N SER A 10 35.96 -6.40 48.14
CA SER A 10 35.14 -5.34 47.57
C SER A 10 33.75 -5.90 47.27
N ALA A 11 32.71 -5.20 47.70
CA ALA A 11 31.38 -5.33 47.11
C ALA A 11 30.76 -3.93 47.02
N LEU A 12 31.14 -3.19 45.98
CA LEU A 12 30.39 -2.02 45.52
C LEU A 12 28.99 -2.48 45.08
N LEU A 13 27.97 -2.06 45.82
CA LEU A 13 26.58 -2.07 45.39
C LEU A 13 26.41 -1.04 44.24
N ALA A 14 26.57 -1.52 43.01
CA ALA A 14 26.15 -0.77 41.83
C ALA A 14 24.62 -0.84 41.73
N VAL A 15 23.95 0.20 42.22
CA VAL A 15 22.53 0.44 41.95
C VAL A 15 22.40 0.83 40.47
N SER A 16 22.13 -0.15 39.62
CA SER A 16 21.77 0.09 38.23
C SER A 16 20.38 0.74 38.21
N LEU A 17 20.34 2.06 38.07
CA LEU A 17 19.17 2.76 37.58
C LEU A 17 18.91 2.25 36.16
N VAL A 18 18.02 1.27 36.02
CA VAL A 18 17.35 0.98 34.75
C VAL A 18 16.43 2.16 34.49
N ALA A 19 17.02 3.23 33.94
CA ALA A 19 16.26 4.23 33.25
C ALA A 19 15.68 3.53 32.02
N CYS A 20 14.44 3.05 32.15
CA CYS A 20 13.57 2.84 31.00
C CYS A 20 13.39 4.22 30.34
N SER A 21 14.35 4.61 29.50
CA SER A 21 14.10 5.68 28.57
C SER A 21 13.09 5.10 27.58
N ASN A 22 11.82 5.41 27.82
CA ASN A 22 10.82 5.44 26.78
C ASN A 22 11.25 6.53 25.79
N SER A 23 12.29 6.26 25.02
CA SER A 23 12.41 6.88 23.71
C SER A 23 11.24 6.31 22.94
N ALA A 24 10.11 7.02 22.95
CA ALA A 24 9.09 6.85 21.95
C ALA A 24 9.85 6.75 20.62
N SER A 25 9.81 5.58 20.00
CA SER A 25 10.39 5.36 18.68
C SER A 25 9.94 6.53 17.84
N LYS A 26 10.89 7.39 17.43
CA LYS A 26 10.60 8.62 16.69
C LYS A 26 9.56 8.27 15.63
N GLU A 27 8.40 8.93 15.69
CA GLU A 27 7.37 8.81 14.67
C GLU A 27 8.07 8.89 13.32
N GLU A 28 8.05 7.79 12.56
CA GLU A 28 8.47 7.83 11.17
C GLU A 28 7.39 8.66 10.48
N ASP A 29 7.68 9.95 10.30
CA ASP A 29 6.71 10.95 9.90
C ASP A 29 5.85 10.45 8.72
N GLY A 30 4.54 10.37 8.93
CA GLY A 30 3.57 9.87 7.95
C GLY A 30 3.14 10.93 6.93
N TYR A 31 1.99 10.69 6.30
CA TYR A 31 1.38 11.58 5.33
C TYR A 31 0.02 12.08 5.84
N SER A 32 -0.42 13.22 5.34
CA SER A 32 -1.85 13.54 5.34
C SER A 32 -2.41 13.23 3.96
N ILE A 33 -3.52 12.50 3.89
CA ILE A 33 -4.24 12.27 2.65
C ILE A 33 -5.20 13.45 2.42
N GLN A 34 -4.95 14.21 1.36
CA GLN A 34 -5.71 15.42 1.06
C GLN A 34 -6.93 15.15 0.21
N LYS A 35 -6.83 14.14 -0.67
CA LYS A 35 -7.89 13.77 -1.59
C LYS A 35 -7.67 12.35 -2.07
N VAL A 36 -8.77 11.62 -2.23
CA VAL A 36 -8.83 10.40 -3.04
C VAL A 36 -9.77 10.62 -4.22
N LYS A 37 -9.37 10.15 -5.40
CA LYS A 37 -10.29 9.92 -6.53
C LYS A 37 -10.31 8.44 -6.83
N VAL A 38 -11.49 7.93 -7.16
CA VAL A 38 -11.68 6.54 -7.57
C VAL A 38 -12.37 6.55 -8.94
N LYS A 39 -11.91 5.70 -9.85
CA LYS A 39 -12.57 5.48 -11.14
C LYS A 39 -12.36 4.06 -11.64
N ILE A 40 -13.29 3.57 -12.44
CA ILE A 40 -13.03 2.46 -13.36
C ILE A 40 -12.36 3.03 -14.61
N THR A 41 -11.24 2.45 -15.03
CA THR A 41 -10.48 2.93 -16.19
C THR A 41 -9.89 1.77 -16.98
N ASP A 42 -9.68 1.99 -18.26
CA ASP A 42 -8.87 1.12 -19.10
C ASP A 42 -7.64 1.87 -19.67
N ASP A 43 -7.48 3.17 -19.37
CA ASP A 43 -6.35 3.99 -19.85
C ASP A 43 -4.97 3.40 -19.52
N SER A 44 -4.31 2.85 -20.55
CA SER A 44 -3.02 2.18 -20.44
C SER A 44 -1.88 3.11 -20.01
N ASN A 45 -2.04 4.43 -20.07
CA ASN A 45 -1.03 5.35 -19.52
C ASN A 45 -1.05 5.36 -17.99
N LEU A 46 -2.12 4.88 -17.37
CA LEU A 46 -2.28 4.84 -15.91
C LEU A 46 -2.07 3.44 -15.34
N ILE A 47 -2.50 2.41 -16.07
CA ILE A 47 -2.52 1.02 -15.58
C ILE A 47 -1.63 0.07 -16.40
N GLY A 48 -0.90 0.61 -17.37
CA GLY A 48 -0.06 -0.18 -18.26
C GLY A 48 -0.87 -1.10 -19.19
N LYS A 49 -0.21 -2.17 -19.61
CA LYS A 49 -0.79 -3.25 -20.42
C LYS A 49 -0.22 -4.57 -19.92
N ILE A 50 -0.94 -5.65 -20.20
CA ILE A 50 -0.53 -7.01 -19.84
C ILE A 50 -0.12 -7.73 -21.11
N GLY A 51 1.08 -8.30 -21.14
CA GLY A 51 1.50 -9.18 -22.22
C GLY A 51 0.94 -10.58 -21.98
N ILE A 52 0.13 -11.07 -22.91
CA ILE A 52 -0.53 -12.39 -22.86
C ILE A 52 -0.14 -13.19 -24.10
N GLU A 53 0.01 -14.51 -23.96
CA GLU A 53 0.29 -15.40 -25.09
C GLU A 53 -1.00 -15.72 -25.86
N ASP A 54 -1.00 -15.50 -27.19
CA ASP A 54 -2.15 -15.85 -28.03
C ASP A 54 -2.22 -17.35 -28.33
N ASP A 55 -3.28 -17.79 -29.03
CA ASP A 55 -3.47 -19.20 -29.40
C ASP A 55 -2.35 -19.80 -30.27
N LYS A 56 -1.41 -18.98 -30.76
CA LYS A 56 -0.29 -19.35 -31.62
C LYS A 56 1.06 -19.20 -30.92
N GLY A 57 1.07 -18.89 -29.63
CA GLY A 57 2.31 -18.72 -28.87
C GLY A 57 2.96 -17.34 -28.98
N LYS A 58 2.25 -16.34 -29.50
CA LYS A 58 2.78 -14.98 -29.68
C LYS A 58 2.34 -14.07 -28.54
N MET A 59 3.29 -13.35 -27.95
CA MET A 59 2.97 -12.30 -26.99
C MET A 59 2.19 -11.15 -27.65
N VAL A 60 1.03 -10.84 -27.09
CA VAL A 60 0.18 -9.72 -27.49
C VAL A 60 -0.15 -8.85 -26.29
N ASP A 61 -0.14 -7.54 -26.50
CA ASP A 61 -0.58 -6.57 -25.50
C ASP A 61 -2.10 -6.62 -25.34
N VAL A 62 -2.56 -6.93 -24.13
CA VAL A 62 -3.96 -6.85 -23.72
C VAL A 62 -4.14 -5.68 -22.78
N LYS A 63 -5.19 -4.90 -23.06
CA LYS A 63 -5.58 -3.74 -22.25
C LYS A 63 -6.49 -4.23 -21.11
N PRO A 64 -6.06 -4.14 -19.84
CA PRO A 64 -6.93 -4.46 -18.72
C PRO A 64 -7.96 -3.34 -18.51
N LYS A 65 -9.00 -3.66 -17.74
CA LYS A 65 -9.85 -2.69 -17.07
C LYS A 65 -9.58 -2.79 -15.58
N ALA A 66 -9.45 -1.66 -14.89
CA ALA A 66 -9.04 -1.63 -13.48
C ALA A 66 -9.90 -0.70 -12.62
N LEU A 67 -9.97 -1.01 -11.32
CA LEU A 67 -10.37 -0.07 -10.28
C LEU A 67 -9.13 0.73 -9.88
N TYR A 68 -9.15 2.03 -10.16
CA TYR A 68 -8.01 2.93 -10.00
C TYR A 68 -8.27 3.96 -8.91
N TYR A 69 -7.31 4.09 -8.00
CA TYR A 69 -7.27 5.07 -6.92
C TYR A 69 -6.15 6.09 -7.18
N GLU A 70 -6.46 7.38 -7.04
CA GLU A 70 -5.46 8.46 -7.03
C GLU A 70 -5.54 9.18 -5.68
N PHE A 71 -4.43 9.18 -4.95
CA PHE A 71 -4.25 9.86 -3.68
C PHE A 71 -3.39 11.10 -3.86
N LYS A 72 -3.92 12.26 -3.46
CA LYS A 72 -3.08 13.45 -3.23
C LYS A 72 -2.66 13.46 -1.78
N MET A 73 -1.37 13.51 -1.53
CA MET A 73 -0.82 13.42 -0.19
C MET A 73 0.17 14.54 0.11
N LYS A 74 0.39 14.79 1.40
CA LYS A 74 1.36 15.76 1.88
C LYS A 74 2.19 15.19 3.02
N GLN A 75 3.51 15.30 2.92
CA GLN A 75 4.44 14.88 3.97
C GLN A 75 4.28 15.79 5.21
N GLN A 76 4.20 15.19 6.39
CA GLN A 76 4.02 15.92 7.66
C GLN A 76 5.33 16.26 8.38
N GLY A 77 6.43 15.62 7.96
CA GLY A 77 7.71 15.62 8.66
C GLY A 77 8.82 16.46 8.07
N GLN A 78 10.03 16.21 8.57
CA GLN A 78 11.26 16.77 7.98
C GLN A 78 11.62 16.05 6.67
N HIS A 79 12.08 16.80 5.66
CA HIS A 79 12.41 16.25 4.33
C HIS A 79 13.37 15.04 4.37
N LYS A 80 14.29 15.00 5.34
CA LYS A 80 15.24 13.89 5.52
C LYS A 80 14.60 12.50 5.66
N PHE A 81 13.34 12.43 6.11
CA PHE A 81 12.63 11.16 6.28
C PHE A 81 11.97 10.65 4.99
N TYR A 82 12.06 11.41 3.90
CA TYR A 82 11.32 11.18 2.66
C TYR A 82 12.21 11.14 1.42
N GLN A 83 13.54 11.19 1.59
CA GLN A 83 14.49 11.31 0.48
C GLN A 83 14.40 10.14 -0.51
N ASN A 84 14.02 8.96 -0.02
CA ASN A 84 13.97 7.73 -0.81
C ASN A 84 12.54 7.22 -1.03
N ASP A 85 11.52 8.03 -0.72
CA ASP A 85 10.13 7.56 -0.70
C ASP A 85 9.72 6.89 -2.01
N LYS A 86 10.19 7.41 -3.15
CA LYS A 86 9.87 6.89 -4.49
C LYS A 86 10.17 5.40 -4.65
N ASP A 87 11.21 4.91 -3.97
CA ASP A 87 11.70 3.54 -4.10
C ASP A 87 11.39 2.69 -2.85
N GLU A 88 10.92 3.31 -1.76
CA GLU A 88 10.77 2.65 -0.46
C GLU A 88 9.34 2.59 0.06
N ILE A 89 8.40 3.39 -0.48
CA ILE A 89 7.00 3.35 -0.04
C ILE A 89 6.15 2.44 -0.91
N GLU A 90 5.24 1.73 -0.26
CA GLU A 90 4.16 1.01 -0.92
C GLU A 90 2.83 1.47 -0.37
N ALA A 91 1.78 1.37 -1.19
CA ALA A 91 0.42 1.70 -0.83
C ALA A 91 -0.50 0.57 -1.25
N LYS A 92 -1.38 0.17 -0.34
CA LYS A 92 -2.39 -0.85 -0.60
C LYS A 92 -3.72 -0.52 0.03
N ILE A 93 -4.78 -1.00 -0.59
CA ILE A 93 -6.13 -0.94 -0.06
C ILE A 93 -6.40 -2.19 0.76
N ILE A 94 -6.84 -1.99 1.99
CA ILE A 94 -7.38 -3.05 2.85
C ILE A 94 -8.91 -2.89 2.79
N PRO A 95 -9.64 -3.78 2.08
CA PRO A 95 -11.07 -3.67 1.96
C PRO A 95 -11.74 -3.98 3.30
N ASN A 96 -12.89 -3.35 3.57
CA ASN A 96 -13.81 -3.89 4.56
C ASN A 96 -14.72 -4.96 3.91
N GLU A 97 -15.67 -5.50 4.67
CA GLU A 97 -16.59 -6.54 4.19
C GLU A 97 -17.44 -6.09 2.99
N ASP A 98 -17.86 -4.83 2.92
CA ASP A 98 -18.68 -4.33 1.83
C ASP A 98 -17.88 -4.29 0.52
N LEU A 99 -16.66 -3.73 0.56
CA LEU A 99 -15.80 -3.67 -0.62
C LEU A 99 -15.36 -5.07 -1.06
N LYS A 100 -15.03 -5.94 -0.11
CA LYS A 100 -14.71 -7.35 -0.39
C LYS A 100 -15.87 -8.05 -1.09
N LYS A 101 -17.09 -7.91 -0.57
CA LYS A 101 -18.30 -8.50 -1.16
C LYS A 101 -18.59 -7.91 -2.54
N ALA A 102 -18.45 -6.60 -2.72
CA ALA A 102 -18.64 -5.94 -4.00
C ALA A 102 -17.64 -6.45 -5.05
N SER A 103 -16.39 -6.69 -4.67
CA SER A 103 -15.36 -7.28 -5.52
C SER A 103 -15.76 -8.69 -5.96
N ILE A 104 -16.06 -9.57 -5.01
CA ILE A 104 -16.46 -10.97 -5.28
C ILE A 104 -17.70 -11.04 -6.17
N ASN A 105 -18.73 -10.22 -5.92
CA ASN A 105 -19.95 -10.20 -6.74
C ASN A 105 -19.71 -9.68 -8.18
N THR A 106 -18.73 -8.80 -8.33
CA THR A 106 -18.42 -8.16 -9.61
C THR A 106 -17.52 -9.03 -10.48
N VAL A 107 -16.37 -9.46 -9.94
CA VAL A 107 -15.32 -10.17 -10.68
C VAL A 107 -15.23 -11.67 -10.35
N GLY A 108 -15.89 -12.14 -9.29
CA GLY A 108 -15.84 -13.53 -8.82
C GLY A 108 -14.80 -13.82 -7.74
N VAL A 109 -13.89 -12.89 -7.46
CA VAL A 109 -12.83 -13.00 -6.45
C VAL A 109 -12.67 -11.67 -5.70
N ASN A 110 -11.90 -11.68 -4.61
CA ASN A 110 -11.47 -10.46 -3.94
C ASN A 110 -10.17 -9.95 -4.58
N VAL A 111 -10.23 -8.94 -5.45
CA VAL A 111 -9.05 -8.43 -6.17
C VAL A 111 -8.00 -7.77 -5.27
N PHE A 112 -8.36 -7.49 -4.01
CA PHE A 112 -7.46 -6.86 -3.03
C PHE A 112 -6.56 -7.86 -2.29
N ASP A 113 -6.84 -9.17 -2.42
CA ASP A 113 -5.96 -10.21 -1.87
C ASP A 113 -4.74 -10.40 -2.77
N GLU A 114 -3.64 -10.93 -2.23
CA GLU A 114 -2.39 -11.17 -2.99
C GLU A 114 -2.37 -12.56 -3.66
N GLU A 115 -3.36 -13.42 -3.37
CA GLU A 115 -3.39 -14.85 -3.74
C GLU A 115 -4.21 -15.15 -5.02
N HIS A 116 -4.20 -14.27 -6.03
CA HIS A 116 -4.85 -14.55 -7.31
C HIS A 116 -3.89 -14.37 -8.49
N ASP A 117 -3.73 -15.42 -9.28
CA ASP A 117 -2.76 -15.44 -10.40
C ASP A 117 -3.29 -14.72 -11.66
N GLN A 118 -4.58 -14.35 -11.68
CA GLN A 118 -5.26 -13.86 -12.89
C GLN A 118 -5.44 -12.34 -12.96
N PHE A 119 -5.26 -11.62 -11.85
CA PHE A 119 -5.44 -10.17 -11.81
C PHE A 119 -4.19 -9.50 -11.28
N GLY A 120 -3.72 -8.47 -11.99
CA GLY A 120 -2.61 -7.65 -11.55
C GLY A 120 -3.04 -6.62 -10.51
N THR A 121 -2.06 -6.18 -9.73
CA THR A 121 -2.11 -4.95 -8.96
C THR A 121 -0.92 -4.10 -9.36
N GLY A 122 -1.08 -2.78 -9.34
CA GLY A 122 0.01 -1.86 -9.64
C GLY A 122 -0.09 -0.59 -8.84
N MET A 123 1.05 0.09 -8.73
CA MET A 123 1.21 1.31 -7.98
C MET A 123 2.13 2.27 -8.71
N GLY A 124 1.79 3.56 -8.63
CA GLY A 124 2.60 4.66 -9.14
C GLY A 124 2.84 5.71 -8.06
N ILE A 125 4.01 6.34 -8.10
CA ILE A 125 4.37 7.48 -7.23
C ILE A 125 4.86 8.61 -8.12
N GLU A 126 4.20 9.77 -8.02
CA GLU A 126 4.74 11.03 -8.54
C GLU A 126 5.50 11.75 -7.44
N GLU A 127 6.64 12.31 -7.82
CA GLU A 127 7.55 12.99 -6.90
C GLU A 127 6.86 14.13 -6.11
N PHE A 128 7.27 14.27 -4.86
CA PHE A 128 6.78 15.32 -3.99
C PHE A 128 7.45 16.65 -4.35
N ASN A 129 6.65 17.68 -4.53
CA ASN A 129 7.15 19.03 -4.83
C ASN A 129 7.72 19.73 -3.58
N TYR A 130 8.26 20.94 -3.77
CA TYR A 130 8.80 21.77 -2.68
C TYR A 130 7.77 22.12 -1.57
N MET A 131 6.47 22.04 -1.87
CA MET A 131 5.39 22.20 -0.88
C MET A 131 5.07 20.89 -0.15
N LYS A 132 5.91 19.87 -0.32
CA LYS A 132 5.76 18.52 0.23
C LYS A 132 4.51 17.78 -0.27
N LYS A 133 3.95 18.16 -1.42
CA LYS A 133 2.76 17.52 -1.99
C LYS A 133 3.17 16.56 -3.09
N GLY A 134 2.65 15.35 -3.03
CA GLY A 134 2.88 14.29 -4.02
C GLY A 134 1.60 13.55 -4.37
N LYS A 135 1.71 12.61 -5.29
CA LYS A 135 0.61 11.76 -5.74
C LYS A 135 1.04 10.31 -5.66
N VAL A 136 0.14 9.48 -5.18
CA VAL A 136 0.27 8.02 -5.26
C VAL A 136 -0.97 7.49 -5.92
N ASP A 137 -0.80 6.50 -6.79
CA ASP A 137 -1.90 5.75 -7.35
C ASP A 137 -1.74 4.25 -7.11
N VAL A 138 -2.88 3.59 -6.99
CA VAL A 138 -2.98 2.14 -6.78
C VAL A 138 -4.10 1.65 -7.69
N HIS A 139 -3.88 0.54 -8.38
CA HIS A 139 -4.92 -0.06 -9.22
C HIS A 139 -4.97 -1.57 -9.07
N TYR A 140 -6.18 -2.09 -9.23
CA TYR A 140 -6.50 -3.51 -9.19
C TYR A 140 -7.19 -3.88 -10.49
N ASP A 141 -6.66 -4.85 -11.20
CA ASP A 141 -7.26 -5.34 -12.43
C ASP A 141 -8.59 -6.03 -12.17
N LEU A 142 -9.53 -5.83 -13.09
CA LEU A 142 -10.90 -6.36 -13.02
C LEU A 142 -11.21 -7.26 -14.23
N GLY A 143 -10.21 -7.57 -15.04
CA GLY A 143 -10.32 -8.38 -16.25
C GLY A 143 -9.88 -7.64 -17.52
N ALA A 144 -9.75 -8.39 -18.61
CA ALA A 144 -9.33 -7.90 -19.89
C ALA A 144 -10.48 -7.21 -20.66
N THR A 145 -10.14 -6.23 -21.49
CA THR A 145 -11.11 -5.61 -22.42
C THR A 145 -11.46 -6.51 -23.60
N VAL A 146 -10.67 -7.54 -23.85
CA VAL A 146 -10.85 -8.53 -24.93
C VAL A 146 -10.70 -9.95 -24.38
N LYS A 147 -11.47 -10.89 -24.92
CA LYS A 147 -11.44 -12.30 -24.50
C LYS A 147 -10.08 -12.92 -24.83
N ASN A 148 -9.49 -13.60 -23.86
CA ASN A 148 -8.25 -14.35 -23.98
C ASN A 148 -8.26 -15.54 -23.00
N LYS A 149 -7.17 -16.32 -22.94
CA LYS A 149 -7.08 -17.55 -22.12
C LYS A 149 -6.54 -17.32 -20.71
N GLU A 150 -5.77 -16.26 -20.49
CA GLU A 150 -5.04 -16.04 -19.23
C GLU A 150 -5.84 -15.17 -18.25
N MET A 151 -6.54 -14.16 -18.77
CA MET A 151 -7.29 -13.18 -17.99
C MET A 151 -8.78 -13.21 -18.35
N PRO A 152 -9.70 -13.30 -17.36
CA PRO A 152 -11.13 -13.21 -17.58
C PRO A 152 -11.53 -11.91 -18.29
N LEU A 153 -12.61 -11.95 -19.07
CA LEU A 153 -13.18 -10.73 -19.64
C LEU A 153 -13.72 -9.83 -18.52
N ALA A 154 -13.46 -8.53 -18.61
CA ALA A 154 -13.95 -7.56 -17.64
C ALA A 154 -15.49 -7.61 -17.51
N PRO A 155 -16.05 -7.48 -16.29
CA PRO A 155 -17.49 -7.44 -16.06
C PRO A 155 -18.19 -6.28 -16.80
N SER A 156 -19.52 -6.36 -16.85
CA SER A 156 -20.36 -5.28 -17.40
C SER A 156 -20.15 -3.95 -16.64
N ASN A 157 -20.32 -2.82 -17.34
CA ASN A 157 -20.24 -1.49 -16.73
C ASN A 157 -21.18 -1.29 -15.53
N GLN A 158 -22.34 -1.97 -15.49
CA GLN A 158 -23.26 -1.92 -14.37
C GLN A 158 -22.63 -2.53 -13.10
N LYS A 159 -22.14 -3.77 -13.17
CA LYS A 159 -21.44 -4.41 -12.05
C LYS A 159 -20.21 -3.61 -11.60
N LEU A 160 -19.45 -3.07 -12.57
CA LEU A 160 -18.28 -2.25 -12.27
C LEU A 160 -18.65 -0.95 -11.54
N LYS A 161 -19.82 -0.37 -11.82
CA LYS A 161 -20.33 0.79 -11.09
C LYS A 161 -20.67 0.44 -9.64
N GLU A 162 -21.28 -0.72 -9.39
CA GLU A 162 -21.55 -1.20 -8.03
C GLU A 162 -20.25 -1.37 -7.22
N LEU A 163 -19.20 -1.95 -7.83
CA LEU A 163 -17.88 -2.00 -7.22
C LEU A 163 -17.29 -0.61 -6.95
N GLN A 164 -17.41 0.32 -7.91
CA GLN A 164 -16.90 1.68 -7.75
C GLN A 164 -17.59 2.44 -6.62
N GLU A 165 -18.90 2.21 -6.40
CA GLU A 165 -19.67 2.82 -5.32
C GLU A 165 -19.17 2.36 -3.94
N ALA A 166 -18.80 1.08 -3.80
CA ALA A 166 -18.22 0.53 -2.57
C ALA A 166 -16.71 0.81 -2.41
N ALA A 167 -16.05 1.41 -3.40
CA ALA A 167 -14.59 1.44 -3.47
C ALA A 167 -13.90 2.20 -2.31
N LYS A 168 -14.63 3.09 -1.62
CA LYS A 168 -14.13 3.79 -0.43
C LYS A 168 -14.42 3.06 0.88
N HIS A 169 -15.09 1.92 0.84
CA HIS A 169 -15.39 1.12 2.03
C HIS A 169 -14.14 0.30 2.40
N GLY A 170 -13.15 0.96 3.00
CA GLY A 170 -11.87 0.34 3.31
C GLY A 170 -10.84 1.33 3.80
N LYS A 171 -9.58 0.90 3.84
CA LYS A 171 -8.48 1.70 4.35
C LYS A 171 -7.32 1.72 3.36
N LEU A 172 -6.70 2.88 3.18
CA LEU A 172 -5.36 2.99 2.59
C LEU A 172 -4.34 2.64 3.67
N VAL A 173 -3.41 1.75 3.37
CA VAL A 173 -2.22 1.50 4.19
C VAL A 173 -1.01 1.90 3.38
N ILE A 174 -0.16 2.73 3.99
CA ILE A 174 1.14 3.12 3.44
C ILE A 174 2.23 2.48 4.30
N THR A 175 3.11 1.74 3.65
CA THR A 175 4.31 1.17 4.27
C THR A 175 5.54 1.90 3.73
N ARG A 176 6.61 1.91 4.52
CA ARG A 176 7.96 2.26 4.09
C ARG A 176 8.88 1.14 4.54
N ASN A 177 9.67 0.56 3.64
CA ASN A 177 10.52 -0.59 3.94
C ASN A 177 9.76 -1.71 4.69
N ASN A 178 8.58 -2.08 4.17
CA ASN A 178 7.66 -3.07 4.75
C ASN A 178 7.08 -2.74 6.14
N LYS A 179 7.33 -1.53 6.66
CA LYS A 179 6.77 -1.08 7.94
C LYS A 179 5.63 -0.10 7.71
N GLU A 180 4.47 -0.36 8.30
CA GLU A 180 3.33 0.55 8.24
C GLU A 180 3.67 1.89 8.91
N ILE A 181 3.64 2.96 8.11
CA ILE A 181 3.87 4.36 8.51
C ILE A 181 2.58 5.19 8.52
N GLY A 182 1.49 4.64 7.99
CA GLY A 182 0.19 5.29 8.03
C GLY A 182 -0.95 4.39 7.56
N ARG A 183 -2.10 4.61 8.15
CA ARG A 183 -3.36 3.96 7.81
C ARG A 183 -4.46 4.99 7.80
N TYR A 184 -5.25 5.05 6.73
CA TYR A 184 -6.22 6.10 6.51
C TYR A 184 -7.54 5.51 6.08
N ASP A 185 -8.63 6.00 6.66
CA ASP A 185 -9.98 5.67 6.23
C ASP A 185 -10.23 6.28 4.84
N LEU A 186 -10.77 5.51 3.88
CA LEU A 186 -10.93 5.99 2.50
C LEU A 186 -12.14 6.93 2.32
N GLU A 187 -13.08 6.96 3.26
CA GLU A 187 -14.24 7.85 3.25
C GLU A 187 -13.90 9.20 3.88
N THR A 188 -13.29 9.17 5.06
CA THR A 188 -12.97 10.39 5.83
C THR A 188 -11.58 10.94 5.52
N LEU A 189 -10.66 10.10 5.01
CA LEU A 189 -9.23 10.40 4.79
C LEU A 189 -8.44 10.66 6.08
N GLU A 190 -9.05 10.41 7.23
CA GLU A 190 -8.42 10.58 8.53
C GLU A 190 -7.51 9.40 8.85
N SER A 191 -6.45 9.70 9.61
CA SER A 191 -5.54 8.67 10.12
C SER A 191 -6.24 7.80 11.16
N VAL A 192 -6.17 6.49 10.98
CA VAL A 192 -6.70 5.50 11.91
C VAL A 192 -5.55 5.05 12.81
N LYS A 193 -5.64 5.35 14.10
CA LYS A 193 -4.64 4.88 15.08
C LYS A 193 -4.65 3.36 15.17
N LYS A 194 -3.46 2.78 15.34
CA LYS A 194 -3.27 1.36 15.67
C LYS A 194 -3.88 1.03 17.02
#